data_AF-A0A9R1FCY8-F1
#
_entry.id   AF-A0A9R1FCY8-F1
#
_cell.length_a   1.000
_cell.length_b   1.000
_cell.length_c   1.000
_cell.angle_alpha   90.00
_cell.angle_beta   90.00
_cell.angle_gamma   90.00
#
_symmetry.space_group_name_H-M   'P 1'
#
loop_
_entity.id
_entity.type
_entity.pdbx_description
1 polymer ?
#
loop_
_entity_poly.entity_id
_entity_poly.type
_entity_poly.pdbx_seq_one_letter_code
_entity_poly.pdbx_strand_id
1 'polypeptide(L)'
;MLRDELVAPESRCFLNTSTGECVKVCIAELHDHELLAVTPEGLLVLLHDRNHVRLLNPLTRHLTKLPPLTTLLPSEDHGMFDEDSDDMDFIAWGSGIASDDSTFVLCFDMLQLLGTAKPGDDHWTLLKYNSDGITVAPLLFEGSFYCVSDDGVLVLKIGADQPPRLEVAAKMEDMRVSRIADSVHLINNCGELMLVHRRRGLTADNKSGSWYDTYRVDLDTRTLFLANSFGGDAGRAVFIGMHCSLSISLEAFPTGSISADTIYLSIDVGERERLEVGAFHLADGSIERPSTYSGGLVARPHTLADCLSLANAVL
;
A
#
# COMPACT_ATOMS: atom_id res chain seq x y z
N MET A 1 -8.01 1.79 37.74
CA MET A 1 -9.04 0.78 37.42
C MET A 1 -10.17 1.49 36.68
N LEU A 2 -9.97 1.72 35.39
CA LEU A 2 -11.01 2.04 34.41
C LEU A 2 -10.73 1.08 33.27
N ARG A 3 -11.66 0.16 33.05
CA ARG A 3 -11.60 -0.81 31.95
C ARG A 3 -11.65 0.02 30.68
N ASP A 4 -10.59 -0.03 29.88
CA ASP A 4 -10.69 0.30 28.46
C ASP A 4 -11.86 -0.54 27.93
N GLU A 5 -12.93 0.13 27.47
CA GLU A 5 -13.93 -0.51 26.64
C GLU A 5 -13.14 -1.12 25.47
N LEU A 6 -13.08 -2.45 25.45
CA LEU A 6 -12.65 -3.21 24.28
C LEU A 6 -13.49 -2.66 23.12
N VAL A 7 -12.86 -1.84 22.28
CA VAL A 7 -13.46 -1.36 21.05
C VAL A 7 -13.99 -2.60 20.35
N ALA A 8 -15.30 -2.64 20.09
CA ALA A 8 -15.91 -3.77 19.41
C ALA A 8 -15.09 -4.09 18.15
N PRO A 9 -14.80 -5.37 17.84
CA PRO A 9 -13.95 -5.76 16.73
C PRO A 9 -14.46 -5.26 15.37
N GLU A 10 -15.71 -4.80 15.31
CA GLU A 10 -16.38 -4.23 14.14
C GLU A 10 -16.16 -2.72 13.99
N SER A 11 -15.62 -2.03 14.99
CA SER A 11 -15.37 -0.59 14.88
C SER A 11 -14.05 -0.29 14.19
N ARG A 12 -14.11 0.57 13.17
CA ARG A 12 -12.94 1.05 12.41
C ARG A 12 -12.87 2.58 12.49
N CYS A 13 -11.66 3.11 12.43
CA CYS A 13 -11.39 4.54 12.40
C CYS A 13 -10.80 4.88 11.03
N PHE A 14 -11.41 5.84 10.33
CA PHE A 14 -10.96 6.32 9.04
C PHE A 14 -10.35 7.71 9.21
N LEU A 15 -9.10 7.87 8.75
CA LEU A 15 -8.37 9.12 8.78
C LEU A 15 -8.55 9.86 7.46
N ASN A 16 -8.96 11.13 7.53
CA ASN A 16 -8.84 12.06 6.42
C ASN A 16 -7.41 12.64 6.42
N THR A 17 -6.61 12.26 5.44
CA THR A 17 -5.19 12.66 5.33
C THR A 17 -4.99 14.13 4.98
N SER A 18 -6.02 14.79 4.45
CA SER A 18 -6.00 16.21 4.11
C SER A 18 -6.34 17.12 5.28
N THR A 19 -7.17 16.64 6.22
CA THR A 19 -7.61 17.44 7.38
C THR A 19 -7.05 16.95 8.71
N GLY A 20 -6.53 15.72 8.77
CA GLY A 20 -6.10 15.06 10.00
C GLY A 20 -7.26 14.55 10.86
N GLU A 21 -8.51 14.72 10.42
CA GLU A 21 -9.70 14.32 11.17
C GLU A 21 -9.98 12.83 11.03
N CYS A 22 -10.51 12.24 12.10
CA CYS A 22 -10.84 10.83 12.16
C CYS A 22 -12.34 10.63 12.34
N VAL A 23 -12.91 9.69 11.57
CA VAL A 23 -14.30 9.24 11.75
C VAL A 23 -14.30 7.78 12.19
N LYS A 24 -14.95 7.52 13.34
CA LYS A 24 -15.15 6.17 13.85
C LYS A 24 -16.50 5.63 13.35
N VAL A 25 -16.45 4.46 12.74
CA VAL A 25 -17.62 3.78 12.15
C VAL A 25 -17.72 2.39 12.76
N CYS A 26 -18.93 1.90 12.99
CA CYS A 26 -19.17 0.50 13.31
C CYS A 26 -19.53 -0.24 12.02
N ILE A 27 -18.77 -1.29 11.69
CA ILE A 27 -18.88 -2.05 10.45
C ILE A 27 -19.21 -3.50 10.78
N ALA A 28 -20.51 -3.77 10.92
CA ALA A 28 -21.01 -5.10 11.26
C ALA A 28 -20.69 -6.16 10.20
N GLU A 29 -20.49 -5.78 8.93
CA GLU A 29 -20.11 -6.69 7.86
C GLU A 29 -18.71 -7.27 8.07
N LEU A 30 -17.86 -6.69 8.92
CA LEU A 30 -16.56 -7.29 9.22
C LEU A 30 -16.67 -8.55 10.11
N HIS A 31 -17.87 -8.88 10.61
CA HIS A 31 -18.06 -10.06 11.44
C HIS A 31 -17.87 -11.37 10.66
N ASP A 32 -18.37 -11.42 9.41
CA ASP A 32 -18.39 -12.60 8.56
C ASP A 32 -17.52 -12.43 7.30
N HIS A 33 -16.69 -11.39 7.27
CA HIS A 33 -15.90 -11.01 6.10
C HIS A 33 -14.45 -10.71 6.47
N GLU A 34 -13.54 -11.18 5.64
CA GLU A 34 -12.13 -10.83 5.68
C GLU A 34 -11.92 -9.50 4.91
N LEU A 35 -11.05 -8.63 5.43
CA LEU A 35 -10.68 -7.38 4.77
C LEU A 35 -9.46 -7.62 3.89
N LEU A 36 -9.63 -7.54 2.57
CA LEU A 36 -8.52 -7.72 1.63
C LEU A 36 -7.73 -6.43 1.42
N ALA A 37 -8.42 -5.29 1.34
CA ALA A 37 -7.79 -4.01 1.03
C ALA A 37 -8.66 -2.81 1.42
N VAL A 38 -8.01 -1.66 1.58
CA VAL A 38 -8.65 -0.34 1.61
C VAL A 38 -8.25 0.38 0.33
N THR A 39 -9.24 0.84 -0.44
CA THR A 39 -8.98 1.51 -1.72
C THR A 39 -8.64 2.99 -1.49
N PRO A 40 -7.98 3.67 -2.45
CA PRO A 40 -7.71 5.10 -2.36
C PRO A 40 -8.97 5.97 -2.21
N GLU A 41 -10.12 5.47 -2.68
CA GLU A 41 -11.42 6.13 -2.56
C GLU A 41 -12.05 5.95 -1.17
N GLY A 42 -11.39 5.23 -0.25
CA GLY A 42 -11.88 4.95 1.10
C GLY A 42 -12.92 3.83 1.18
N LEU A 43 -12.97 2.96 0.17
CA LEU A 43 -13.85 1.78 0.15
C LEU A 43 -13.11 0.56 0.73
N LEU A 44 -13.86 -0.38 1.28
CA LEU A 44 -13.34 -1.63 1.81
C LEU A 44 -13.59 -2.77 0.82
N VAL A 45 -12.53 -3.51 0.49
CA VAL A 45 -12.63 -4.75 -0.28
C VAL A 45 -12.78 -5.90 0.69
N LEU A 46 -13.95 -6.52 0.69
CA LEU A 46 -14.30 -7.59 1.60
C LEU A 46 -14.38 -8.93 0.86
N LEU A 47 -13.94 -9.99 1.52
CA LEU A 47 -14.07 -11.37 1.08
C LEU A 47 -14.99 -12.14 2.02
N HIS A 48 -16.02 -12.78 1.46
CA HIS A 48 -16.97 -13.59 2.21
C HIS A 48 -16.92 -15.04 1.75
N ASP A 49 -16.92 -15.96 2.71
CA ASP A 49 -16.79 -17.41 2.46
C ASP A 49 -15.62 -17.73 1.52
N ARG A 50 -14.51 -16.97 1.64
CA ARG A 50 -13.29 -17.05 0.81
C ARG A 50 -13.50 -16.97 -0.71
N ASN A 51 -14.67 -16.55 -1.19
CA ASN A 51 -14.95 -16.51 -2.63
C ASN A 51 -15.70 -15.25 -3.07
N HIS A 52 -16.63 -14.75 -2.27
CA HIS A 52 -17.48 -13.65 -2.71
C HIS A 52 -16.82 -12.30 -2.39
N VAL A 53 -16.28 -11.67 -3.43
CA VAL A 53 -15.69 -10.33 -3.32
C VAL A 53 -16.79 -9.27 -3.29
N ARG A 54 -16.71 -8.35 -2.33
CA ARG A 54 -17.66 -7.24 -2.19
C ARG A 54 -16.92 -5.95 -1.90
N LEU A 55 -17.42 -4.86 -2.48
CA LEU A 55 -16.93 -3.52 -2.21
C LEU A 55 -17.92 -2.82 -1.27
N LEU A 56 -17.46 -2.42 -0.08
CA LEU A 56 -18.26 -1.75 0.92
C LEU A 56 -17.85 -0.29 1.03
N ASN A 57 -18.82 0.61 0.91
CA ASN A 57 -18.65 1.99 1.37
C ASN A 57 -18.91 2.03 2.88
N PRO A 58 -17.91 2.30 3.72
CA PRO A 58 -18.06 2.24 5.18
C PRO A 58 -19.03 3.30 5.70
N LEU A 59 -19.15 4.45 5.04
CA LEU A 59 -19.99 5.57 5.48
C LEU A 59 -21.45 5.39 5.08
N THR A 60 -21.70 4.95 3.84
CA THR A 60 -23.07 4.78 3.32
C THR A 60 -23.62 3.37 3.52
N ARG A 61 -22.77 2.42 3.91
CA ARG A 61 -23.11 0.99 4.04
C ARG A 61 -23.52 0.35 2.72
N HIS A 62 -23.28 1.02 1.60
CA HIS A 62 -23.59 0.49 0.28
C HIS A 62 -22.59 -0.62 -0.07
N LEU A 63 -23.14 -1.79 -0.43
CA LEU A 63 -22.39 -2.98 -0.75
C LEU A 63 -22.56 -3.33 -2.23
N THR A 64 -21.47 -3.28 -2.98
CA THR A 64 -21.44 -3.66 -4.40
C THR A 64 -20.85 -5.07 -4.51
N LYS A 65 -21.54 -5.95 -5.24
CA LYS A 65 -21.05 -7.30 -5.52
C LYS A 65 -20.14 -7.27 -6.75
N LEU A 66 -19.02 -7.96 -6.64
CA LEU A 66 -18.06 -8.18 -7.72
C LEU A 66 -18.06 -9.68 -8.09
N PRO A 67 -17.49 -10.07 -9.24
CA PRO A 67 -17.42 -11.48 -9.59
C PRO A 67 -16.69 -12.30 -8.51
N PRO A 68 -17.01 -13.59 -8.37
CA PRO A 68 -16.37 -14.45 -7.37
C PRO A 68 -14.88 -14.63 -7.65
N LEU A 69 -14.07 -14.75 -6.58
CA LEU A 69 -12.62 -14.89 -6.65
C LEU A 69 -12.20 -16.15 -7.42
N THR A 70 -13.00 -17.21 -7.37
CA THR A 70 -12.82 -18.43 -8.19
C THR A 70 -12.87 -18.19 -9.70
N THR A 71 -13.37 -17.04 -10.17
CA THR A 71 -13.34 -16.69 -11.61
C THR A 71 -12.10 -15.91 -12.00
N LEU A 72 -11.33 -15.44 -11.01
CA LEU A 72 -10.06 -14.76 -11.21
C LEU A 72 -8.87 -15.73 -11.10
N LEU A 73 -8.92 -16.66 -10.15
CA LEU A 73 -7.85 -17.63 -9.95
C LEU A 73 -7.97 -18.77 -10.98
N PRO A 74 -6.85 -19.22 -11.59
CA PRO A 74 -6.82 -20.41 -12.42
C PRO A 74 -7.18 -21.67 -11.64
N SER A 75 -7.75 -22.67 -12.32
CA SER A 75 -8.19 -23.97 -11.77
C SER A 75 -7.19 -24.67 -10.83
N GLU A 76 -5.89 -24.52 -11.10
CA GLU A 76 -4.79 -25.13 -10.34
C GLU A 76 -4.52 -24.42 -9.02
N ASP A 77 -4.87 -23.14 -8.91
CA ASP A 77 -4.65 -22.28 -7.75
C ASP A 77 -5.86 -22.28 -6.80
N HIS A 78 -6.94 -23.03 -7.09
CA HIS A 78 -8.09 -23.15 -6.18
C HIS A 78 -7.77 -23.90 -4.88
N GLY A 79 -6.64 -24.62 -4.81
CA GLY A 79 -6.14 -25.19 -3.55
C GLY A 79 -5.70 -24.12 -2.55
N MET A 80 -5.46 -22.87 -3.00
CA MET A 80 -5.10 -21.75 -2.12
C MET A 80 -6.25 -21.32 -1.20
N PHE A 81 -7.49 -21.77 -1.46
CA PHE A 81 -8.65 -21.50 -0.61
C PHE A 81 -8.75 -22.44 0.61
N ASP A 82 -7.88 -23.44 0.74
CA ASP A 82 -7.85 -24.34 1.91
C ASP A 82 -7.56 -23.58 3.21
N GLU A 83 -8.15 -24.03 4.32
CA GLU A 83 -8.12 -23.37 5.63
C GLU A 83 -6.70 -23.09 6.18
N ASP A 84 -5.67 -23.74 5.62
CA ASP A 84 -4.27 -23.67 6.07
C ASP A 84 -3.40 -22.62 5.32
N SER A 85 -3.92 -21.86 4.35
CA SER A 85 -3.14 -20.81 3.67
C SER A 85 -2.92 -19.58 4.56
N ASP A 86 -1.71 -19.02 4.54
CA ASP A 86 -1.40 -17.78 5.25
C ASP A 86 -2.23 -16.62 4.63
N ASP A 87 -3.01 -15.91 5.44
CA ASP A 87 -3.92 -14.82 5.01
C ASP A 87 -3.23 -13.71 4.19
N MET A 88 -1.90 -13.62 4.27
CA MET A 88 -1.07 -12.64 3.55
C MET A 88 -1.18 -12.76 2.02
N ASP A 89 -1.44 -13.96 1.48
CA ASP A 89 -1.52 -14.19 0.03
C ASP A 89 -2.73 -13.50 -0.62
N PHE A 90 -3.76 -13.19 0.17
CA PHE A 90 -4.98 -12.55 -0.29
C PHE A 90 -5.06 -11.06 0.04
N ILE A 91 -4.00 -10.46 0.57
CA ILE A 91 -3.99 -9.01 0.76
C ILE A 91 -3.95 -8.34 -0.61
N ALA A 92 -4.95 -7.49 -0.87
CA ALA A 92 -5.21 -6.94 -2.19
C ALA A 92 -4.80 -5.45 -2.32
N TRP A 93 -3.66 -5.05 -1.74
CA TRP A 93 -3.21 -3.66 -1.79
C TRP A 93 -3.03 -3.14 -3.23
N GLY A 94 -3.21 -1.84 -3.41
CA GLY A 94 -3.21 -1.21 -4.73
C GLY A 94 -4.50 -1.41 -5.52
N SER A 95 -5.49 -2.15 -4.99
CA SER A 95 -6.83 -2.27 -5.58
C SER A 95 -7.65 -0.97 -5.46
N GLY A 96 -8.58 -0.75 -6.40
CA GLY A 96 -9.44 0.42 -6.39
C GLY A 96 -10.27 0.59 -7.66
N ILE A 97 -10.86 1.78 -7.82
CA ILE A 97 -11.76 2.08 -8.95
C ILE A 97 -10.96 2.80 -10.05
N ALA A 98 -11.01 2.26 -11.26
CA ALA A 98 -10.38 2.88 -12.41
C ALA A 98 -11.08 4.20 -12.81
N SER A 99 -10.40 5.03 -13.61
CA SER A 99 -10.88 6.36 -14.02
C SER A 99 -12.17 6.39 -14.84
N ASP A 100 -12.70 5.24 -15.25
CA ASP A 100 -14.02 5.12 -15.90
C ASP A 100 -15.17 4.96 -14.88
N ASP A 101 -14.89 5.14 -13.59
CA ASP A 101 -15.80 5.08 -12.43
C ASP A 101 -16.64 3.79 -12.34
N SER A 102 -16.27 2.74 -13.08
CA SER A 102 -17.08 1.53 -13.19
C SER A 102 -16.26 0.26 -13.19
N THR A 103 -15.01 0.30 -13.65
CA THR A 103 -14.09 -0.83 -13.60
C THR A 103 -13.38 -0.87 -12.26
N PHE A 104 -13.54 -1.97 -11.55
CA PHE A 104 -12.78 -2.27 -10.36
C PHE A 104 -11.52 -3.04 -10.74
N VAL A 105 -10.37 -2.63 -10.18
CA VAL A 105 -9.10 -3.33 -10.29
C VAL A 105 -8.80 -4.00 -8.96
N LEU A 106 -8.71 -5.33 -8.97
CA LEU A 106 -8.31 -6.16 -7.84
C LEU A 106 -6.88 -6.65 -8.07
N CYS A 107 -5.96 -6.32 -7.18
CA CYS A 107 -4.54 -6.67 -7.28
C CYS A 107 -4.15 -7.58 -6.13
N PHE A 108 -3.65 -8.77 -6.42
CA PHE A 108 -2.95 -9.63 -5.46
C PHE A 108 -1.47 -9.65 -5.83
N ASP A 109 -0.71 -8.71 -5.27
CA ASP A 109 0.69 -8.51 -5.68
C ASP A 109 1.58 -9.73 -5.38
N MET A 110 1.35 -10.38 -4.23
CA MET A 110 2.06 -11.60 -3.85
C MET A 110 1.83 -12.76 -4.83
N LEU A 111 0.64 -12.81 -5.43
CA LEU A 111 0.26 -13.76 -6.47
C LEU A 111 0.60 -13.28 -7.89
N GLN A 112 1.16 -12.07 -8.02
CA GLN A 112 1.44 -11.36 -9.27
C GLN A 112 0.24 -11.32 -10.23
N LEU A 113 -0.93 -11.05 -9.65
CA LEU A 113 -2.21 -11.23 -10.30
C LEU A 113 -3.06 -9.96 -10.23
N LEU A 114 -3.64 -9.59 -11.38
CA LEU A 114 -4.60 -8.49 -11.51
C LEU A 114 -5.92 -9.03 -12.09
N GLY A 115 -7.02 -8.57 -11.53
CA GLY A 115 -8.37 -8.79 -12.05
C GLY A 115 -9.05 -7.46 -12.33
N THR A 116 -9.67 -7.32 -13.50
CA THR A 116 -10.55 -6.18 -13.78
C THR A 116 -11.98 -6.65 -14.01
N ALA A 117 -12.95 -5.99 -13.40
CA ALA A 117 -14.37 -6.29 -13.58
C ALA A 117 -15.25 -5.07 -13.29
N LYS A 118 -16.44 -5.04 -13.86
CA LYS A 118 -17.49 -4.08 -13.53
C LYS A 118 -18.52 -4.72 -12.59
N PRO A 119 -19.21 -3.92 -11.75
CA PRO A 119 -20.37 -4.41 -11.03
C PRO A 119 -21.41 -5.02 -11.99
N GLY A 120 -21.76 -6.29 -11.75
CA GLY A 120 -22.68 -7.05 -12.60
C GLY A 120 -22.03 -7.96 -13.64
N ASP A 121 -20.71 -7.90 -13.81
CA ASP A 121 -19.99 -8.91 -14.57
C ASP A 121 -20.03 -10.27 -13.84
N ASP A 122 -20.02 -11.36 -14.62
CA ASP A 122 -20.02 -12.73 -14.08
C ASP A 122 -18.60 -13.25 -13.79
N HIS A 123 -17.58 -12.68 -14.44
CA HIS A 123 -16.19 -13.15 -14.39
C HIS A 123 -15.21 -11.98 -14.33
N TRP A 124 -14.06 -12.19 -13.70
CA TRP A 124 -12.95 -11.26 -13.82
C TRP A 124 -12.21 -11.41 -15.14
N THR A 125 -11.69 -10.30 -15.66
CA THR A 125 -10.65 -10.34 -16.70
C THR A 125 -9.29 -10.43 -16.03
N LEU A 126 -8.69 -11.62 -16.09
CA LEU A 126 -7.40 -11.93 -15.49
C LEU A 126 -6.23 -11.36 -16.30
N LEU A 127 -5.29 -10.73 -15.61
CA LEU A 127 -3.98 -10.34 -16.09
C LEU A 127 -2.92 -10.81 -15.09
N LYS A 128 -2.10 -11.79 -15.48
CA LYS A 128 -0.89 -12.14 -14.74
C LYS A 128 0.24 -11.21 -15.16
N TYR A 129 1.05 -10.79 -14.19
CA TYR A 129 2.28 -10.07 -14.45
C TYR A 129 3.45 -10.76 -13.74
N ASN A 130 4.65 -10.27 -13.98
CA ASN A 130 5.83 -10.75 -13.30
C ASN A 130 6.55 -9.52 -12.74
N SER A 131 6.67 -9.45 -11.42
CA SER A 131 7.49 -8.44 -10.74
C SER A 131 8.98 -8.81 -10.71
N ASP A 132 9.36 -9.91 -11.37
CA ASP A 132 10.72 -10.47 -11.40
C ASP A 132 11.28 -10.81 -10.02
N GLY A 133 10.39 -11.02 -9.05
CA GLY A 133 10.71 -11.28 -7.64
C GLY A 133 10.97 -10.01 -6.82
N ILE A 134 10.77 -8.82 -7.40
CA ILE A 134 10.83 -7.55 -6.66
C ILE A 134 9.60 -7.47 -5.76
N THR A 135 9.83 -7.17 -4.47
CA THR A 135 8.74 -6.78 -3.56
C THR A 135 8.28 -5.36 -3.92
N VAL A 136 7.02 -5.22 -4.33
CA VAL A 136 6.47 -3.94 -4.76
C VAL A 136 5.25 -3.56 -3.92
N ALA A 137 5.07 -2.26 -3.69
CA ALA A 137 3.80 -1.72 -3.22
C ALA A 137 3.11 -1.03 -4.40
N PRO A 138 2.16 -1.70 -5.08
CA PRO A 138 1.44 -1.11 -6.19
C PRO A 138 0.44 -0.06 -5.71
N LEU A 139 -0.03 0.77 -6.64
CA LEU A 139 -0.83 1.93 -6.32
C LEU A 139 -1.84 2.23 -7.44
N LEU A 140 -3.08 2.53 -7.07
CA LEU A 140 -3.98 3.29 -7.94
C LEU A 140 -3.68 4.78 -7.83
N PHE A 141 -3.28 5.39 -8.94
CA PHE A 141 -2.98 6.81 -9.05
C PHE A 141 -3.79 7.40 -10.20
N GLU A 142 -4.59 8.44 -9.91
CA GLU A 142 -5.49 9.09 -10.87
C GLU A 142 -6.36 8.09 -11.67
N GLY A 143 -6.87 7.06 -10.98
CA GLY A 143 -7.72 6.02 -11.58
C GLY A 143 -6.99 5.07 -12.53
N SER A 144 -5.66 5.06 -12.54
CA SER A 144 -4.85 4.08 -13.25
C SER A 144 -4.03 3.26 -12.26
N PHE A 145 -4.00 1.94 -12.44
CA PHE A 145 -3.16 1.06 -11.63
C PHE A 145 -1.71 1.14 -12.10
N TYR A 146 -0.79 1.28 -11.16
CA TYR A 146 0.65 1.26 -11.39
C TYR A 146 1.34 0.21 -10.53
N CYS A 147 2.33 -0.47 -11.11
CA CYS A 147 3.24 -1.36 -10.41
C CYS A 147 4.67 -1.19 -10.97
N VAL A 148 5.62 -1.99 -10.50
CA VAL A 148 7.02 -1.91 -10.91
C VAL A 148 7.50 -3.29 -11.39
N SER A 149 8.29 -3.29 -12.46
CA SER A 149 9.08 -4.44 -12.92
C SER A 149 10.54 -4.02 -13.16
N ASP A 150 11.37 -4.96 -13.63
CA ASP A 150 12.75 -4.66 -14.06
C ASP A 150 12.81 -3.62 -15.20
N ASP A 151 11.77 -3.52 -16.03
CA ASP A 151 11.71 -2.59 -17.17
C ASP A 151 11.38 -1.15 -16.74
N GLY A 152 10.73 -1.00 -15.58
CA GLY A 152 10.34 0.31 -15.05
C GLY A 152 9.02 0.31 -14.29
N VAL A 153 8.46 1.51 -14.16
CA VAL A 153 7.10 1.71 -13.66
C VAL A 153 6.13 1.33 -14.78
N LEU A 154 5.25 0.38 -14.49
CA LEU A 154 4.21 -0.09 -15.41
C LEU A 154 2.87 0.56 -15.08
N VAL A 155 2.04 0.74 -16.10
CA VAL A 155 0.65 1.20 -15.97
C VAL A 155 -0.30 0.21 -16.62
N LEU A 156 -1.42 -0.05 -15.96
CA LEU A 156 -2.51 -0.85 -16.52
C LEU A 156 -3.28 -0.04 -17.57
N LYS A 157 -3.34 -0.57 -18.79
CA LYS A 157 -4.19 -0.06 -19.86
C LYS A 157 -5.40 -0.96 -20.01
N ILE A 158 -6.58 -0.36 -19.82
CA ILE A 158 -7.88 -0.98 -20.03
C ILE A 158 -8.49 -0.31 -21.26
N GLY A 159 -8.65 -1.05 -22.36
CA GLY A 159 -9.25 -0.54 -23.59
C GLY A 159 -10.60 -1.21 -23.84
N ALA A 160 -11.52 -0.50 -24.51
CA ALA A 160 -12.82 -1.08 -24.85
C ALA A 160 -12.72 -2.32 -25.77
N ASP A 161 -11.71 -2.33 -26.65
CA ASP A 161 -11.54 -3.36 -27.69
C ASP A 161 -10.28 -4.23 -27.50
N GLN A 162 -9.55 -4.06 -26.39
CA GLN A 162 -8.30 -4.78 -26.13
C GLN A 162 -8.28 -5.34 -24.73
N PRO A 163 -7.76 -6.57 -24.53
CA PRO A 163 -7.61 -7.12 -23.20
C PRO A 163 -6.71 -6.21 -22.34
N PRO A 164 -6.95 -6.13 -21.03
CA PRO A 164 -6.10 -5.40 -20.11
C PRO A 164 -4.63 -5.82 -20.27
N ARG A 165 -3.73 -4.84 -20.27
CA ARG A 165 -2.29 -5.09 -20.36
C ARG A 165 -1.49 -4.06 -19.59
N LEU A 166 -0.31 -4.44 -19.16
CA LEU A 166 0.66 -3.51 -18.58
C LEU A 166 1.53 -2.93 -19.70
N GLU A 167 1.76 -1.62 -19.63
CA GLU A 167 2.68 -0.90 -20.51
C GLU A 167 3.69 -0.12 -19.66
N VAL A 168 4.93 0.04 -20.15
CA VAL A 168 5.94 0.85 -19.45
C VAL A 168 5.51 2.32 -19.48
N ALA A 169 5.23 2.85 -18.29
CA ALA A 169 4.87 4.24 -18.06
C ALA A 169 6.12 5.11 -17.93
N ALA A 170 7.12 4.63 -17.19
CA ALA A 170 8.40 5.30 -17.06
C ALA A 170 9.52 4.28 -16.89
N LYS A 171 10.66 4.52 -17.54
CA LYS A 171 11.81 3.60 -17.45
C LYS A 171 12.69 3.92 -16.25
N MET A 172 13.16 2.88 -15.59
CA MET A 172 14.08 2.94 -14.46
C MET A 172 15.54 2.78 -14.89
N GLU A 173 15.91 3.51 -15.96
CA GLU A 173 17.29 3.48 -16.47
C GLU A 173 18.25 3.88 -15.31
N ASP A 174 19.30 3.09 -15.11
CA ASP A 174 20.31 3.19 -14.03
C ASP A 174 19.92 2.74 -12.61
N MET A 175 18.64 2.47 -12.33
CA MET A 175 18.23 1.94 -11.02
C MET A 175 18.45 0.43 -10.96
N ARG A 176 19.29 -0.04 -10.02
CA ARG A 176 19.54 -1.47 -9.79
C ARG A 176 18.79 -1.96 -8.57
N VAL A 177 17.78 -2.79 -8.77
CA VAL A 177 16.96 -3.37 -7.70
C VAL A 177 17.43 -4.77 -7.37
N SER A 178 17.82 -5.01 -6.11
CA SER A 178 18.08 -6.36 -5.61
C SER A 178 16.75 -7.09 -5.36
N ARG A 179 16.47 -8.11 -6.17
CA ARG A 179 15.27 -8.96 -6.05
C ARG A 179 15.12 -9.69 -4.71
N ILE A 180 16.19 -9.78 -3.91
CA ILE A 180 16.20 -10.51 -2.63
C ILE A 180 16.04 -9.55 -1.45
N ALA A 181 16.61 -8.35 -1.56
CA ALA A 181 16.84 -7.49 -0.41
C ALA A 181 16.07 -6.16 -0.51
N ASP A 182 15.78 -5.69 -1.72
CA ASP A 182 15.19 -4.38 -1.93
C ASP A 182 13.67 -4.48 -2.08
N SER A 183 13.01 -3.36 -1.82
CA SER A 183 11.58 -3.19 -2.10
C SER A 183 11.35 -1.85 -2.77
N VAL A 184 10.34 -1.77 -3.63
CA VAL A 184 10.00 -0.55 -4.37
C VAL A 184 8.57 -0.14 -4.06
N HIS A 185 8.38 1.10 -3.61
CA HIS A 185 7.09 1.59 -3.15
C HIS A 185 6.62 2.76 -4.01
N LEU A 186 5.51 2.60 -4.72
CA LEU A 186 4.86 3.70 -5.42
C LEU A 186 4.03 4.51 -4.44
N ILE A 187 4.03 5.84 -4.60
CA ILE A 187 3.42 6.79 -3.67
C ILE A 187 2.61 7.82 -4.45
N ASN A 188 1.37 8.04 -4.03
CA ASN A 188 0.60 9.21 -4.44
C ASN A 188 0.96 10.36 -3.50
N ASN A 189 1.83 11.26 -3.96
CA ASN A 189 2.28 12.42 -3.20
C ASN A 189 1.49 13.66 -3.61
N CYS A 190 0.21 13.72 -3.25
CA CYS A 190 -0.68 14.85 -3.55
C CYS A 190 -0.83 15.13 -5.05
N GLY A 191 -1.08 14.08 -5.84
CA GLY A 191 -1.20 14.20 -7.30
C GLY A 191 0.15 14.16 -8.03
N GLU A 192 1.25 13.90 -7.32
CA GLU A 192 2.53 13.57 -7.94
C GLU A 192 2.85 12.09 -7.70
N LEU A 193 3.09 11.33 -8.77
CA LEU A 193 3.51 9.94 -8.67
C LEU A 193 5.00 9.88 -8.30
N MET A 194 5.29 9.30 -7.15
CA MET A 194 6.65 9.11 -6.66
C MET A 194 6.96 7.63 -6.43
N LEU A 195 8.24 7.32 -6.36
CA LEU A 195 8.75 5.99 -6.12
C LEU A 195 9.84 6.06 -5.04
N VAL A 196 9.77 5.20 -4.03
CA VAL A 196 10.85 5.00 -3.07
C VAL A 196 11.49 3.64 -3.31
N HIS A 197 12.77 3.66 -3.66
CA HIS A 197 13.63 2.49 -3.69
C HIS A 197 14.25 2.30 -2.33
N ARG A 198 13.83 1.25 -1.64
CA ARG A 198 14.37 0.88 -0.35
C ARG A 198 15.40 -0.22 -0.54
N ARG A 199 16.65 0.11 -0.24
CA ARG A 199 17.81 -0.77 -0.40
C ARG A 199 18.26 -1.34 0.93
N ARG A 200 18.55 -2.64 0.93
CA ARG A 200 19.18 -3.33 2.06
C ARG A 200 20.55 -3.86 1.66
N GLY A 201 21.52 -3.70 2.54
CA GLY A 201 22.87 -4.19 2.26
C GLY A 201 23.79 -4.16 3.45
N LEU A 202 25.06 -4.46 3.20
CA LEU A 202 26.11 -4.35 4.18
C LEU A 202 26.85 -3.03 3.98
N THR A 203 27.08 -2.31 5.07
CA THR A 203 27.98 -1.16 5.15
C THR A 203 29.44 -1.62 5.05
N ALA A 204 30.36 -0.66 4.87
CA ALA A 204 31.80 -0.94 4.79
C ALA A 204 32.38 -1.61 6.05
N ASP A 205 31.72 -1.47 7.20
CA ASP A 205 32.07 -2.13 8.46
C ASP A 205 31.30 -3.44 8.71
N ASN A 206 30.72 -4.05 7.66
CA ASN A 206 29.95 -5.29 7.69
C ASN A 206 28.71 -5.25 8.60
N LYS A 207 28.11 -4.07 8.81
CA LYS A 207 26.81 -3.95 9.48
C LYS A 207 25.70 -3.91 8.44
N SER A 208 24.54 -4.44 8.78
CA SER A 208 23.33 -4.26 7.97
C SER A 208 22.94 -2.78 7.97
N GLY A 209 22.73 -2.22 6.78
CA GLY A 209 22.27 -0.85 6.56
C GLY A 209 21.03 -0.82 5.67
N SER A 210 20.30 0.28 5.78
CA SER A 210 19.13 0.59 4.95
C SER A 210 19.31 1.97 4.32
N TRP A 211 19.00 2.06 3.03
CA TRP A 211 19.05 3.31 2.27
C TRP A 211 17.76 3.49 1.50
N TYR A 212 17.40 4.75 1.27
CA TYR A 212 16.15 5.13 0.63
C TYR A 212 16.45 6.17 -0.42
N ASP A 213 16.26 5.80 -1.68
CA ASP A 213 16.31 6.76 -2.78
C ASP A 213 14.89 7.05 -3.23
N THR A 214 14.57 8.33 -3.29
CA THR A 214 13.24 8.77 -3.71
C THR A 214 13.33 9.30 -5.13
N TYR A 215 12.34 8.98 -5.95
CA TYR A 215 12.26 9.40 -7.33
C TYR A 215 10.89 10.00 -7.64
N ARG A 216 10.87 11.06 -8.44
CA ARG A 216 9.67 11.54 -9.12
C ARG A 216 9.52 10.78 -10.42
N VAL A 217 8.29 10.32 -10.70
CA VAL A 217 7.96 9.63 -11.95
C VAL A 217 7.37 10.64 -12.91
N ASP A 218 8.11 10.96 -13.97
CA ASP A 218 7.62 11.83 -15.03
C ASP A 218 6.98 10.96 -16.12
N LEU A 219 5.65 11.02 -16.19
CA LEU A 219 4.86 10.25 -17.15
C LEU A 219 4.91 10.84 -18.57
N ASP A 220 5.26 12.12 -18.72
CA ASP A 220 5.35 12.79 -20.01
C ASP A 220 6.67 12.43 -20.71
N THR A 221 7.79 12.53 -19.98
CA THR A 221 9.11 12.13 -20.49
C THR A 221 9.37 10.64 -20.35
N ARG A 222 8.55 9.92 -19.56
CA ARG A 222 8.68 8.50 -19.24
C ARG A 222 9.99 8.15 -18.55
N THR A 223 10.44 9.00 -17.64
CA THR A 223 11.71 8.86 -16.91
C THR A 223 11.54 9.08 -15.41
N LEU A 224 12.53 8.67 -14.63
CA LEU A 224 12.59 8.91 -13.20
C LEU A 224 13.65 9.98 -12.88
N PHE A 225 13.35 10.85 -11.92
CA PHE A 225 14.27 11.87 -11.43
C PHE A 225 14.48 11.72 -9.94
N LEU A 226 15.73 11.69 -9.49
CA LEU A 226 16.05 11.64 -8.06
C LEU A 226 15.46 12.86 -7.35
N ALA A 227 14.81 12.63 -6.22
CA ALA A 227 14.21 13.64 -5.37
C ALA A 227 14.79 13.54 -3.96
N ASN A 228 15.14 14.70 -3.41
CA ASN A 228 15.61 14.86 -2.04
C ASN A 228 14.55 15.52 -1.13
N SER A 229 13.33 15.67 -1.64
CA SER A 229 12.19 16.25 -0.93
C SER A 229 10.87 15.74 -1.50
N PHE A 230 9.89 15.55 -0.62
CA PHE A 230 8.49 15.27 -0.96
C PHE A 230 7.71 16.54 -1.30
N GLY A 231 8.31 17.72 -1.16
CA GLY A 231 7.71 18.99 -1.54
C GLY A 231 6.46 19.38 -0.74
N GLY A 232 5.64 20.25 -1.34
CA GLY A 232 4.49 20.89 -0.69
C GLY A 232 4.88 22.12 0.13
N ASP A 233 4.03 23.15 0.12
CA ASP A 233 4.33 24.43 0.78
C ASP A 233 4.60 24.29 2.29
N ALA A 234 3.92 23.35 2.94
CA ALA A 234 4.09 23.02 4.36
C ALA A 234 4.97 21.79 4.62
N GLY A 235 5.52 21.17 3.58
CA GLY A 235 6.24 19.92 3.67
C GLY A 235 5.34 18.70 3.81
N ARG A 236 5.89 17.53 3.45
CA ARG A 236 5.20 16.23 3.46
C ARG A 236 6.07 15.15 4.08
N ALA A 237 5.41 14.13 4.58
CA ALA A 237 6.04 12.90 5.08
C ALA A 237 5.41 11.68 4.43
N VAL A 238 6.19 10.61 4.29
CA VAL A 238 5.74 9.35 3.70
C VAL A 238 5.86 8.24 4.73
N PHE A 239 4.83 7.42 4.82
CA PHE A 239 4.79 6.20 5.61
C PHE A 239 4.86 5.01 4.65
N ILE A 240 5.76 4.07 4.93
CA ILE A 240 5.99 2.87 4.10
C ILE A 240 5.64 1.62 4.90
N GLY A 241 4.63 0.90 4.44
CA GLY A 241 4.23 -0.43 4.88
C GLY A 241 4.96 -1.53 4.10
N MET A 242 4.65 -2.78 4.39
CA MET A 242 5.20 -3.89 3.60
C MET A 242 4.63 -3.90 2.17
N HIS A 243 3.37 -3.50 2.00
CA HIS A 243 2.63 -3.60 0.74
C HIS A 243 1.96 -2.29 0.30
N CYS A 244 2.17 -1.20 1.02
CA CYS A 244 1.48 0.06 0.78
C CYS A 244 2.29 1.26 1.23
N SER A 245 1.87 2.44 0.75
CA SER A 245 2.48 3.70 1.13
C SER A 245 1.41 4.76 1.36
N LEU A 246 1.73 5.70 2.24
CA LEU A 246 0.84 6.80 2.59
C LEU A 246 1.64 8.10 2.65
N SER A 247 1.26 9.09 1.85
CA SER A 247 1.82 10.43 1.90
C SER A 247 0.85 11.38 2.59
N ILE A 248 1.36 12.20 3.50
CA ILE A 248 0.55 13.16 4.26
C ILE A 248 1.15 14.57 4.20
N SER A 249 0.27 15.58 4.31
CA SER A 249 0.68 16.97 4.52
C SER A 249 0.94 17.22 6.01
N LEU A 250 2.01 17.94 6.34
CA LEU A 250 2.28 18.33 7.73
C LEU A 250 1.25 19.34 8.27
N GLU A 251 0.61 20.13 7.39
CA GLU A 251 -0.45 21.09 7.76
C GLU A 251 -1.65 20.45 8.44
N ALA A 252 -1.94 19.19 8.12
CA ALA A 252 -3.05 18.44 8.68
C ALA A 252 -2.81 17.99 10.13
N PHE A 253 -1.59 18.14 10.64
CA PHE A 253 -1.19 17.59 11.94
C PHE A 253 -0.51 18.63 12.84
N PRO A 254 -0.49 18.40 14.16
CA PRO A 254 0.15 19.32 15.10
C PRO A 254 1.62 19.61 14.74
N THR A 255 2.03 20.87 14.80
CA THR A 255 3.42 21.24 14.50
C THR A 255 4.43 20.48 15.35
N GLY A 256 5.42 19.89 14.70
CA GLY A 256 6.50 19.14 15.37
C GLY A 256 6.15 17.69 15.71
N SER A 257 4.94 17.19 15.38
CA SER A 257 4.63 15.77 15.55
C SER A 257 5.24 14.86 14.49
N ILE A 258 5.55 15.42 13.32
CA ILE A 258 6.07 14.72 12.13
C ILE A 258 7.06 15.67 11.44
N SER A 259 8.13 15.11 10.90
CA SER A 259 9.17 15.84 10.19
C SER A 259 8.91 15.84 8.68
N ALA A 260 9.25 16.96 8.02
CA ALA A 260 9.13 17.08 6.57
C ALA A 260 10.27 16.31 5.88
N ASP A 261 10.02 15.86 4.65
CA ASP A 261 11.01 15.12 3.85
C ASP A 261 11.52 13.88 4.57
N THR A 262 10.62 13.22 5.31
CA THR A 262 10.93 12.07 6.15
C THR A 262 10.11 10.85 5.74
N ILE A 263 10.77 9.70 5.66
CA ILE A 263 10.16 8.39 5.48
C ILE A 263 10.04 7.72 6.85
N TYR A 264 8.83 7.35 7.23
CA TYR A 264 8.54 6.56 8.42
C TYR A 264 8.22 5.12 8.02
N LEU A 265 8.88 4.15 8.63
CA LEU A 265 8.56 2.74 8.38
C LEU A 265 7.37 2.31 9.22
N SER A 266 6.52 1.45 8.69
CA SER A 266 5.44 0.81 9.44
C SER A 266 5.97 -0.36 10.32
N ILE A 267 5.12 -0.87 11.21
CA ILE A 267 5.47 -1.93 12.17
C ILE A 267 5.65 -3.31 11.51
N ASP A 268 4.94 -3.56 10.42
CA ASP A 268 5.04 -4.76 9.58
C ASP A 268 6.35 -4.81 8.78
N VAL A 269 7.12 -3.72 8.82
CA VAL A 269 8.41 -3.62 8.14
C VAL A 269 9.54 -4.04 9.09
N GLY A 270 10.05 -5.25 8.89
CA GLY A 270 11.04 -5.87 9.82
C GLY A 270 12.33 -5.10 10.10
N GLU A 271 12.72 -4.09 9.30
CA GLU A 271 13.85 -3.20 9.63
C GLU A 271 13.56 -2.28 10.80
N ARG A 272 12.29 -1.88 10.98
CA ARG A 272 11.90 -1.02 12.08
C ARG A 272 12.26 -1.66 13.41
N GLU A 273 12.02 -2.97 13.54
CA GLU A 273 12.41 -3.75 14.71
C GLU A 273 13.89 -4.16 14.67
N ARG A 274 14.35 -4.78 13.58
CA ARG A 274 15.69 -5.43 13.53
C ARG A 274 16.85 -4.45 13.39
N LEU A 275 16.63 -3.35 12.68
CA LEU A 275 17.65 -2.35 12.36
C LEU A 275 17.40 -1.02 13.08
N GLU A 276 16.38 -0.95 13.94
CA GLU A 276 15.98 0.25 14.66
C GLU A 276 15.77 1.47 13.72
N VAL A 277 15.16 1.25 12.55
CA VAL A 277 14.87 2.33 11.59
C VAL A 277 13.45 2.85 11.82
N GLY A 278 13.32 3.97 12.54
CA GLY A 278 12.04 4.60 12.83
C GLY A 278 11.66 5.63 11.78
N ALA A 279 12.58 6.55 11.49
CA ALA A 279 12.42 7.61 10.50
C ALA A 279 13.72 7.81 9.70
N PHE A 280 13.60 8.10 8.41
CA PHE A 280 14.72 8.40 7.53
C PHE A 280 14.53 9.79 6.89
N HIS A 281 15.49 10.68 7.07
CA HIS A 281 15.44 12.04 6.54
C HIS A 281 16.09 12.13 5.16
N LEU A 282 15.35 12.56 4.14
CA LEU A 282 15.86 12.62 2.76
C LEU A 282 16.99 13.62 2.58
N ALA A 283 17.00 14.72 3.34
CA ALA A 283 17.93 15.81 3.15
C ALA A 283 19.39 15.44 3.48
N ASP A 284 19.59 14.66 4.53
CA ASP A 284 20.92 14.29 5.03
C ASP A 284 21.16 12.78 5.14
N GLY A 285 20.14 11.97 4.84
CA GLY A 285 20.17 10.51 4.92
C GLY A 285 20.27 9.97 6.34
N SER A 286 19.97 10.78 7.36
CA SER A 286 20.03 10.37 8.75
C SER A 286 18.85 9.48 9.13
N ILE A 287 19.11 8.54 10.04
CA ILE A 287 18.11 7.61 10.58
C ILE A 287 17.86 7.94 12.05
N GLU A 288 16.60 8.16 12.38
CA GLU A 288 16.11 8.19 13.76
C GLU A 288 15.63 6.80 14.18
N ARG A 289 15.91 6.47 15.45
CA ARG A 289 15.43 5.22 16.05
C ARG A 289 13.93 5.29 16.34
N PRO A 290 13.20 4.17 16.22
CA PRO A 290 11.80 4.14 16.61
C PRO A 290 11.68 4.39 18.12
N SER A 291 10.54 4.96 18.50
CA SER A 291 10.16 5.23 19.90
C SER A 291 9.97 3.95 20.74
N THR A 292 9.97 2.76 20.12
CA THR A 292 9.63 1.48 20.76
C THR A 292 10.82 0.88 21.52
N TYR A 293 10.61 0.66 22.83
CA TYR A 293 11.51 -0.09 23.69
C TYR A 293 11.51 -1.59 23.35
N SER A 294 12.69 -2.17 23.21
CA SER A 294 12.89 -3.62 23.12
C SER A 294 12.52 -4.29 24.45
N GLY A 295 11.36 -4.96 24.51
CA GLY A 295 10.96 -5.64 25.75
C GLY A 295 9.50 -6.09 25.83
N GLY A 296 9.04 -6.95 24.92
CA GLY A 296 8.00 -7.95 25.22
C GLY A 296 6.62 -7.50 25.73
N LEU A 297 6.23 -6.23 25.57
CA LEU A 297 4.88 -5.75 25.87
C LEU A 297 4.33 -5.02 24.65
N VAL A 298 3.08 -5.35 24.30
CA VAL A 298 2.32 -4.86 23.13
C VAL A 298 2.66 -3.41 22.79
N ALA A 299 3.13 -3.18 21.56
CA ALA A 299 3.42 -1.85 21.04
C ALA A 299 2.16 -0.99 21.15
N ARG A 300 2.11 -0.11 22.15
CA ARG A 300 1.14 0.99 22.16
C ARG A 300 1.76 2.10 21.32
N PRO A 301 1.06 2.67 20.33
CA PRO A 301 1.59 3.83 19.65
C PRO A 301 1.84 4.95 20.67
N HIS A 302 3.06 5.50 20.67
CA HIS A 302 3.50 6.50 21.63
C HIS A 302 3.59 7.90 21.02
N THR A 303 3.64 7.97 19.69
CA THR A 303 3.67 9.19 18.90
C THR A 303 2.60 9.15 17.82
N LEU A 304 2.30 10.31 17.22
CA LEU A 304 1.43 10.37 16.05
C LEU A 304 2.01 9.57 14.87
N ALA A 305 3.33 9.63 14.67
CA ALA A 305 4.00 8.82 13.66
C ALA A 305 3.76 7.32 13.89
N ASP A 306 3.76 6.85 15.13
CA ASP A 306 3.44 5.44 15.43
C ASP A 306 1.98 5.09 15.09
N CYS A 307 1.03 5.98 15.38
CA CYS A 307 -0.38 5.80 15.00
C CYS A 307 -0.55 5.71 13.49
N LEU A 308 0.12 6.60 12.74
CA LEU A 308 0.04 6.64 11.29
C LEU A 308 0.74 5.45 10.63
N SER A 309 1.88 5.05 11.18
CA SER A 309 2.55 3.79 10.81
C SER A 309 1.63 2.59 11.01
N LEU A 310 0.93 2.49 12.15
CA LEU A 310 -0.03 1.40 12.39
C LEU A 310 -1.22 1.46 11.44
N ALA A 311 -1.73 2.65 11.13
CA ALA A 311 -2.82 2.82 10.17
C ALA A 311 -2.41 2.42 8.75
N ASN A 312 -1.12 2.46 8.45
CA ASN A 312 -0.53 2.02 7.20
C ASN A 312 -0.14 0.51 7.21
N ALA A 313 -0.57 -0.24 8.22
CA ALA A 313 -0.53 -1.69 8.23
C ALA A 313 -1.97 -2.23 8.22
N VAL A 314 -2.23 -3.30 7.48
CA VAL A 314 -3.42 -4.11 7.71
C VAL A 314 -3.08 -5.02 8.89
N LEU A 315 -3.83 -4.88 9.98
CA LEU A 315 -3.84 -5.78 11.15
C LEU A 315 -5.22 -6.42 11.29
#